data_AF-A0A9D4JTB0-F1
#
_entry.id   AF-A0A9D4JTB0-F1
#
_cell.length_a   1.000
_cell.length_b   1.000
_cell.length_c   1.000
_cell.angle_alpha   90.00
_cell.angle_beta   90.00
_cell.angle_gamma   90.00
#
_symmetry.space_group_name_H-M   'P 1'
#
loop_
_entity.id
_entity.type
_entity.pdbx_description
1 polymer ?
#
loop_
_entity_poly.entity_id
_entity_poly.type
_entity_poly.pdbx_seq_one_letter_code
_entity_poly.pdbx_strand_id
1 'polypeptide(L)'
;MKEEIKSAVDFLTNILRSKNEINHDKSSQFNAVLQNILSARYQDHWFPEKPFKGSGFRCIRLNHNVDPLILQAGKICGLNHSILESTFPPELTIWVDPRDVSFRIGENGSVGILYQSENDPSEQYVQQTQAKQQEKCDLLASQSNHRTFSSTFMSCKEQFMNVFPSNLRESVHYQQLAGFIAS
;
A
#
# COMPACT_ATOMS: atom_id res chain seq x y z
N MET A 1 14.57 1.80 9.02
CA MET A 1 13.55 2.89 8.99
C MET A 1 13.55 3.67 7.68
N LYS A 2 14.70 4.20 7.22
CA LYS A 2 14.73 5.09 6.05
C LYS A 2 14.26 4.41 4.76
N GLU A 3 14.76 3.21 4.46
CA GLU A 3 14.38 2.46 3.26
C GLU A 3 12.90 2.05 3.27
N GLU A 4 12.39 1.67 4.43
CA GLU A 4 11.00 1.27 4.64
C GLU A 4 10.04 2.45 4.45
N ILE A 5 10.37 3.60 5.04
CA ILE A 5 9.61 4.84 4.81
C ILE A 5 9.67 5.23 3.33
N LYS A 6 10.86 5.18 2.72
CA LYS A 6 11.04 5.53 1.31
C LYS A 6 10.18 4.65 0.42
N SER A 7 10.19 3.32 0.61
CA SER A 7 9.38 2.38 -0.17
C SER A 7 7.88 2.69 -0.05
N ALA A 8 7.37 2.90 1.17
CA ALA A 8 5.97 3.25 1.38
C ALA A 8 5.59 4.60 0.72
N VAL A 9 6.44 5.62 0.84
CA VAL A 9 6.17 6.94 0.29
C VAL A 9 6.30 6.97 -1.24
N ASP A 10 7.23 6.21 -1.80
CA ASP A 10 7.36 6.05 -3.26
C ASP A 10 6.10 5.40 -3.85
N PHE A 11 5.57 4.36 -3.20
CA PHE A 11 4.32 3.73 -3.59
C PHE A 11 3.16 4.75 -3.61
N LEU A 12 2.97 5.51 -2.53
CA LEU A 12 1.94 6.56 -2.47
C LEU A 12 2.17 7.66 -3.51
N THR A 13 3.41 8.06 -3.74
CA THR A 13 3.77 9.08 -4.73
C THR A 13 3.48 8.59 -6.15
N ASN A 14 3.71 7.31 -6.43
CA ASN A 14 3.40 6.73 -7.73
C ASN A 14 1.88 6.66 -7.98
N ILE A 15 1.08 6.36 -6.95
CA ILE A 15 -0.39 6.50 -7.04
C ILE A 15 -0.75 7.96 -7.34
N LEU A 16 -0.14 8.90 -6.63
CA LEU A 16 -0.39 10.33 -6.84
C LEU A 16 -0.07 10.80 -8.29
N ARG A 17 1.02 10.29 -8.86
CA ARG A 17 1.44 10.57 -10.25
C ARG A 17 0.53 9.98 -11.32
N SER A 18 -0.34 9.02 -10.97
CA SER A 18 -1.31 8.48 -11.94
C SER A 18 -2.32 9.52 -12.43
N LYS A 19 -2.49 10.63 -11.69
CA LYS A 19 -3.29 11.78 -12.09
C LYS A 19 -2.49 12.76 -12.93
N ASN A 20 -2.97 13.01 -14.16
CA ASN A 20 -2.35 13.96 -15.10
C ASN A 20 -2.28 15.41 -14.56
N GLU A 21 -3.09 15.76 -13.56
CA GLU A 21 -3.12 17.08 -12.92
C GLU A 21 -1.91 17.34 -11.98
N ILE A 22 -1.17 16.29 -11.60
CA ILE A 22 -0.01 16.41 -10.71
C ILE A 22 1.28 16.42 -11.51
N ASN A 23 1.98 17.55 -11.49
CA ASN A 23 3.30 17.65 -12.12
C ASN A 23 4.40 16.98 -11.28
N HIS A 24 5.55 16.74 -11.93
CA HIS A 24 6.68 16.06 -11.31
C HIS A 24 7.16 16.77 -10.02
N ASP A 25 7.32 18.09 -10.06
CA ASP A 25 7.84 18.88 -8.94
C ASP A 25 6.94 18.78 -7.70
N LYS A 26 5.62 18.90 -7.86
CA LYS A 26 4.67 18.72 -6.76
C LYS A 26 4.71 17.30 -6.20
N SER A 27 4.80 16.28 -7.06
CA SER A 27 4.90 14.88 -6.59
C SER A 27 6.21 14.63 -5.84
N SER A 28 7.32 15.23 -6.27
CA SER A 28 8.63 15.14 -5.62
C SER A 28 8.65 15.87 -4.27
N GLN A 29 8.03 17.05 -4.20
CA GLN A 29 7.87 17.79 -2.95
C GLN A 29 7.00 17.00 -1.95
N PHE A 30 5.87 16.47 -2.40
CA PHE A 30 5.00 15.61 -1.58
C PHE A 30 5.76 14.42 -1.00
N ASN A 31 6.54 13.74 -1.84
CA ASN A 31 7.37 12.61 -1.43
C ASN A 31 8.35 13.01 -0.31
N ALA A 32 9.15 14.06 -0.52
CA ALA A 32 10.12 14.52 0.47
C ALA A 32 9.46 14.96 1.78
N VAL A 33 8.34 15.69 1.70
CA VAL A 33 7.60 16.16 2.88
C VAL A 33 7.02 14.98 3.67
N LEU A 34 6.40 14.00 2.99
CA LEU A 34 5.81 12.85 3.67
C LEU A 34 6.88 11.97 4.32
N GLN A 35 8.03 11.75 3.68
CA GLN A 35 9.15 11.03 4.30
C GLN A 35 9.60 11.69 5.61
N ASN A 36 9.69 13.02 5.65
CA ASN A 36 10.06 13.76 6.86
C ASN A 36 9.00 13.64 7.97
N ILE A 37 7.72 13.77 7.62
CA ILE A 37 6.60 13.63 8.58
C ILE A 37 6.62 12.22 9.20
N LEU A 38 6.72 11.17 8.38
CA LEU A 38 6.74 9.79 8.85
C LEU A 38 7.99 9.50 9.69
N SER A 39 9.16 10.01 9.28
CA SER A 39 10.40 9.84 10.03
C SER A 39 10.31 10.42 11.44
N ALA A 40 9.80 11.65 11.56
CA ALA A 40 9.57 12.28 12.86
C ALA A 40 8.51 11.53 13.67
N ARG A 41 7.42 11.11 13.03
CA ARG A 41 6.32 10.39 13.68
C ARG A 41 6.74 9.02 14.20
N TYR A 42 7.69 8.34 13.56
CA TYR A 42 8.07 6.97 13.90
C TYR A 42 9.24 6.88 14.88
N GLN A 43 9.94 7.99 15.17
CA GLN A 43 11.19 8.02 15.93
C GLN A 43 11.16 7.21 17.24
N ASP A 44 10.14 7.41 18.08
CA ASP A 44 10.02 6.71 19.38
C ASP A 44 9.19 5.42 19.30
N HIS A 45 8.77 5.04 18.09
CA HIS A 45 7.93 3.90 17.82
C HIS A 45 8.57 2.98 16.80
N TRP A 46 9.90 2.93 16.71
CA TRP A 46 10.64 2.06 15.80
C TRP A 46 11.48 1.06 16.60
N PHE A 47 11.15 -0.24 16.52
CA PHE A 47 11.79 -1.29 17.31
C PHE A 47 12.33 -2.40 16.40
N PRO A 48 13.57 -2.29 15.88
CA PRO A 48 14.15 -3.29 14.97
C PRO A 48 14.14 -4.73 15.51
N GLU A 49 14.33 -4.89 16.82
CA GLU A 49 14.38 -6.19 17.50
C GLU A 49 12.97 -6.79 17.71
N LYS A 50 11.93 -5.96 17.61
CA LYS A 50 10.52 -6.37 17.72
C LYS A 50 9.71 -5.66 16.63
N PRO A 51 9.86 -6.04 15.34
CA PRO A 51 9.35 -5.27 14.22
C PRO A 51 7.87 -4.88 14.34
N PHE A 52 7.03 -5.83 14.76
CA PHE A 52 5.59 -5.62 14.87
C PHE A 52 5.16 -4.76 16.07
N LYS A 53 6.06 -4.50 17.04
CA LYS A 53 5.75 -3.58 18.15
C LYS A 53 5.56 -2.19 17.57
N GLY A 54 4.38 -1.61 17.80
CA GLY A 54 4.03 -0.29 17.26
C GLY A 54 3.61 -0.28 15.78
N SER A 55 3.47 -1.44 15.11
CA SER A 55 3.04 -1.51 13.71
C SER A 55 1.72 -0.78 13.46
N GLY A 56 0.71 -0.99 14.31
CA GLY A 56 -0.56 -0.26 14.21
C GLY A 56 -0.45 1.26 14.35
N PHE A 57 0.55 1.77 15.09
CA PHE A 57 0.81 3.20 15.22
C PHE A 57 1.50 3.79 13.98
N ARG A 58 2.31 2.98 13.29
CA ARG A 58 3.00 3.33 12.04
C ARG A 58 2.20 2.98 10.78
N CYS A 59 1.04 2.37 10.95
CA CYS A 59 0.16 2.03 9.85
C CYS A 59 -0.35 3.30 9.18
N ILE A 60 -0.24 3.37 7.86
CA ILE A 60 -0.89 4.41 7.04
C ILE A 60 -2.21 3.82 6.56
N ARG A 61 -3.33 4.45 6.90
CA ARG A 61 -4.66 3.89 6.60
C ARG A 61 -5.56 4.89 5.92
N LEU A 62 -6.06 4.48 4.75
CA LEU A 62 -7.14 5.12 4.04
C LEU A 62 -8.38 4.24 4.17
N ASN A 63 -9.46 4.81 4.69
CA ASN A 63 -10.72 4.09 4.99
C ASN A 63 -11.91 5.02 4.73
N HIS A 64 -12.18 5.26 3.46
CA HIS A 64 -13.04 6.31 2.90
C HIS A 64 -12.60 7.75 3.21
N ASN A 65 -11.69 7.93 4.16
CA ASN A 65 -10.99 9.17 4.45
C ASN A 65 -9.49 8.97 4.19
N VAL A 66 -8.81 10.02 3.72
CA VAL A 66 -7.36 10.03 3.51
C VAL A 66 -6.65 10.14 4.87
N ASP A 67 -5.53 9.42 5.01
CA ASP A 67 -4.71 9.46 6.21
C ASP A 67 -4.30 10.91 6.57
N PRO A 68 -4.43 11.35 7.85
CA PRO A 68 -4.10 12.72 8.24
C PRO A 68 -2.66 13.16 7.91
N LEU A 69 -1.69 12.23 7.90
CA LEU A 69 -0.29 12.54 7.57
C LEU A 69 -0.13 12.79 6.07
N ILE A 70 -0.89 12.07 5.22
CA ILE A 70 -0.97 12.32 3.78
C ILE A 70 -1.62 13.69 3.52
N LEU A 71 -2.72 14.00 4.22
CA LEU A 71 -3.38 15.30 4.11
C LEU A 71 -2.46 16.45 4.54
N GLN A 72 -1.71 16.26 5.62
CA GLN A 72 -0.72 17.23 6.08
C GLN A 72 0.36 17.47 5.03
N ALA A 73 0.94 16.40 4.46
CA ALA A 73 1.94 16.52 3.39
C ALA A 73 1.37 17.23 2.16
N GLY A 74 0.16 16.86 1.74
CA GLY A 74 -0.51 17.50 0.61
C GLY A 74 -0.77 18.98 0.84
N LYS A 75 -1.24 19.37 2.03
CA LYS A 75 -1.44 20.78 2.40
C LYS A 75 -0.14 21.58 2.30
N ILE A 76 0.97 21.05 2.81
CA ILE A 76 2.30 21.69 2.72
C ILE A 76 2.73 21.89 1.27
N CYS A 77 2.38 20.96 0.38
CA CYS A 77 2.74 21.00 -1.05
C CYS A 77 1.71 21.73 -1.93
N GLY A 78 0.68 22.35 -1.35
CA GLY A 78 -0.38 23.02 -2.11
C GLY A 78 -1.19 22.06 -3.00
N LEU A 79 -1.42 20.84 -2.52
CA LEU A 79 -2.35 19.88 -3.12
C LEU A 79 -3.74 20.05 -2.49
N ASN A 80 -4.77 20.08 -3.35
CA ASN A 80 -6.14 20.15 -2.89
C ASN A 80 -6.55 18.80 -2.24
N HIS A 81 -7.31 18.88 -1.15
CA HIS A 81 -7.87 17.71 -0.48
C HIS A 81 -8.67 16.81 -1.45
N SER A 82 -9.51 17.41 -2.30
CA SER A 82 -10.32 16.65 -3.26
C SER A 82 -9.48 15.89 -4.29
N ILE A 83 -8.30 16.41 -4.63
CA ILE A 83 -7.36 15.70 -5.49
C ILE A 83 -6.84 14.47 -4.75
N LEU A 84 -6.39 14.59 -3.50
CA LEU A 84 -5.91 13.45 -2.72
C LEU A 84 -7.00 12.37 -2.54
N GLU A 85 -8.21 12.78 -2.14
CA GLU A 85 -9.36 11.87 -1.98
C GLU A 85 -9.70 11.12 -3.28
N SER A 86 -9.70 11.81 -4.42
CA SER A 86 -10.03 11.20 -5.71
C SER A 86 -8.88 10.43 -6.35
N THR A 87 -7.66 10.52 -5.79
CA THR A 87 -6.47 9.87 -6.32
C THR A 87 -6.17 8.55 -5.65
N PHE A 88 -6.31 8.49 -4.34
CA PHE A 88 -6.02 7.26 -3.61
C PHE A 88 -7.22 6.30 -3.63
N PRO A 89 -6.97 4.99 -3.57
CA PRO A 89 -8.03 4.01 -3.38
C PRO A 89 -8.79 4.29 -2.07
N PRO A 90 -10.12 4.06 -2.02
CA PRO A 90 -10.94 4.32 -0.83
C PRO A 90 -10.50 3.49 0.38
N GLU A 91 -9.95 2.30 0.13
CA GLU A 91 -9.45 1.39 1.15
C GLU A 91 -8.03 0.96 0.80
N LEU A 92 -7.06 1.49 1.54
CA LEU A 92 -5.65 1.10 1.45
C LEU A 92 -5.04 1.13 2.84
N THR A 93 -4.35 0.07 3.18
CA THR A 93 -3.59 -0.06 4.43
C THR A 93 -2.14 -0.37 4.07
N ILE A 94 -1.20 0.38 4.64
CA ILE A 94 0.24 0.12 4.49
C ILE A 94 0.84 -0.05 5.89
N TRP A 95 1.50 -1.18 6.11
CA TRP A 95 2.32 -1.42 7.30
C TRP A 95 3.76 -1.07 6.97
N VAL A 96 4.35 -0.18 7.76
CA VAL A 96 5.74 0.26 7.61
C VAL A 96 6.50 -0.20 8.85
N ASP A 97 7.06 -1.40 8.76
CA ASP A 97 7.69 -2.09 9.88
C ASP A 97 9.19 -2.26 9.63
N PRO A 98 10.03 -2.42 10.68
CA PRO A 98 11.44 -2.73 10.49
C PRO A 98 11.64 -3.95 9.58
N ARG A 99 12.35 -3.74 8.47
CA ARG A 99 12.70 -4.77 7.46
C ARG A 99 11.54 -5.27 6.60
N ASP A 100 10.31 -4.76 6.78
CA ASP A 100 9.12 -5.16 6.01
C ASP A 100 8.20 -3.95 5.73
N VAL A 101 7.83 -3.79 4.47
CA VAL A 101 6.73 -2.89 4.08
C VAL A 101 5.76 -3.69 3.26
N SER A 102 4.53 -3.77 3.75
CA SER A 102 3.45 -4.51 3.13
C SER A 102 2.20 -3.65 3.03
N PHE A 103 1.32 -3.99 2.11
CA PHE A 103 0.09 -3.23 1.87
C PHE A 103 -1.08 -4.15 1.54
N ARG A 104 -2.30 -3.63 1.72
CA ARG A 104 -3.54 -4.26 1.31
C ARG A 104 -4.48 -3.21 0.72
N ILE A 105 -5.13 -3.53 -0.39
CA ILE A 105 -6.14 -2.69 -1.01
C ILE A 105 -7.50 -3.37 -0.88
N GLY A 106 -8.48 -2.65 -0.35
CA GLY A 106 -9.77 -3.22 0.04
C GLY A 106 -9.74 -3.95 1.38
N GLU A 107 -10.88 -4.02 2.06
CA GLU A 107 -11.03 -4.78 3.32
C GLU A 107 -10.67 -6.26 3.17
N ASN A 108 -11.03 -6.86 2.04
CA ASN A 108 -10.82 -8.28 1.72
C ASN A 108 -9.65 -8.53 0.73
N GLY A 109 -8.80 -7.52 0.52
CA GLY A 109 -7.67 -7.64 -0.39
C GLY A 109 -6.59 -8.62 0.08
N SER A 110 -5.79 -9.11 -0.86
CA SER A 110 -4.55 -9.83 -0.55
C SER A 110 -3.47 -8.86 -0.09
N VAL A 111 -2.51 -9.36 0.69
CA VAL A 111 -1.36 -8.57 1.14
C VAL A 111 -0.25 -8.64 0.10
N GLY A 112 0.19 -7.48 -0.39
CA GLY A 112 1.37 -7.33 -1.24
C GLY A 112 2.57 -6.80 -0.46
N ILE A 113 3.79 -7.05 -0.96
CA ILE A 113 5.04 -6.59 -0.35
C ILE A 113 5.61 -5.46 -1.22
N LEU A 114 5.99 -4.34 -0.59
CA LEU A 114 6.67 -3.20 -1.22
C LEU A 114 8.18 -3.19 -0.92
N TYR A 115 8.57 -3.75 0.23
CA TYR A 115 9.96 -3.86 0.63
C TYR A 115 10.12 -5.00 1.62
N GLN A 116 11.18 -5.78 1.43
CA GLN A 116 11.63 -6.77 2.40
C GLN A 116 13.16 -6.76 2.42
N SER A 117 13.77 -6.72 3.60
CA SER A 117 15.24 -6.75 3.70
C SER A 117 15.77 -8.17 3.49
N GLU A 118 16.75 -8.34 2.61
CA GLU A 118 17.41 -9.63 2.31
C GLU A 118 18.16 -10.25 3.50
N ASN A 119 18.40 -9.48 4.57
CA ASN A 119 19.19 -9.90 5.73
C ASN A 119 18.33 -10.23 6.97
N ASP A 120 17.03 -10.49 6.82
CA ASP A 120 16.17 -10.86 7.95
C ASP A 120 16.09 -12.39 8.12
N PRO A 121 16.63 -12.98 9.21
CA PRO A 121 16.47 -14.41 9.50
C PRO A 121 15.01 -14.83 9.79
N SER A 122 14.04 -13.92 9.75
CA SER A 122 12.61 -14.20 9.91
C SER A 122 11.87 -14.52 8.60
N GLU A 123 12.53 -15.14 7.61
CA GLU A 123 11.86 -15.75 6.43
C GLU A 123 10.66 -16.65 6.81
N GLN A 124 10.62 -17.15 8.05
CA GLN A 124 9.58 -18.03 8.57
C GLN A 124 8.23 -17.35 8.87
N TYR A 125 8.15 -16.03 9.04
CA TYR A 125 6.88 -15.36 9.39
C TYR A 125 6.01 -15.08 8.16
N VAL A 126 6.61 -14.68 7.04
CA VAL A 126 5.91 -14.36 5.77
C VAL A 126 5.31 -15.62 5.14
N GLN A 127 6.04 -16.75 5.19
CA GLN A 127 5.54 -18.05 4.73
C GLN A 127 4.29 -18.48 5.51
N GLN A 128 4.17 -18.19 6.80
CA GLN A 128 2.99 -18.57 7.58
C GLN A 128 1.73 -17.77 7.22
N THR A 129 1.84 -16.48 6.87
CA THR A 129 0.68 -15.67 6.46
C THR A 129 0.24 -15.94 5.03
N GLN A 130 1.18 -16.13 4.10
CA GLN A 130 0.88 -16.47 2.70
C GLN A 130 0.37 -17.92 2.57
N ALA A 131 0.99 -18.89 3.25
CA ALA A 131 0.54 -20.29 3.23
C ALA A 131 -0.83 -20.46 3.90
N LYS A 132 -1.11 -19.76 5.03
CA LYS A 132 -2.44 -19.84 5.68
C LYS A 132 -3.53 -19.16 4.85
N GLN A 133 -3.22 -18.12 4.08
CA GLN A 133 -4.18 -17.50 3.16
C GLN A 133 -4.42 -18.38 1.93
N GLN A 134 -3.36 -18.98 1.37
CA GLN A 134 -3.48 -19.93 0.25
C GLN A 134 -4.22 -21.21 0.65
N GLU A 135 -3.88 -21.84 1.79
CA GLU A 135 -4.60 -23.01 2.33
C GLU A 135 -6.08 -22.71 2.58
N LYS A 136 -6.41 -21.54 3.12
CA LYS A 136 -7.80 -21.13 3.31
C LYS A 136 -8.53 -20.96 1.97
N CYS A 137 -7.86 -20.48 0.92
CA CYS A 137 -8.44 -20.37 -0.41
C CYS A 137 -8.65 -21.74 -1.06
N ASP A 138 -7.69 -22.66 -0.92
CA ASP A 138 -7.76 -24.01 -1.48
C ASP A 138 -8.81 -24.86 -0.77
N LEU A 139 -8.95 -24.72 0.57
CA LEU A 139 -9.99 -25.37 1.37
C LEU A 139 -11.40 -24.88 1.01
N LEU A 140 -11.59 -23.59 0.74
CA LEU A 140 -12.89 -23.04 0.35
C LEU A 140 -13.28 -23.43 -1.09
N ALA A 141 -12.31 -23.50 -2.01
CA ALA A 141 -12.54 -23.95 -3.39
C ALA A 141 -12.90 -25.44 -3.48
N SER A 142 -12.35 -26.27 -2.60
CA SER A 142 -12.65 -27.72 -2.55
C SER A 142 -14.01 -28.08 -1.95
N GLN A 143 -14.70 -27.14 -1.28
CA GLN A 143 -15.96 -27.39 -0.57
C GLN A 143 -17.21 -26.90 -1.33
N SER A 144 -17.08 -26.18 -2.45
CA SER A 144 -18.22 -25.64 -3.19
C SER A 144 -18.71 -26.58 -4.30
N ASN A 145 -19.57 -27.53 -3.94
CA ASN A 145 -20.45 -28.18 -4.91
C ASN A 145 -21.68 -27.28 -5.16
N HIS A 146 -21.79 -26.75 -6.38
CA HIS A 146 -22.95 -26.07 -6.96
C HIS A 146 -23.68 -25.03 -6.09
N ARG A 147 -23.24 -23.77 -6.17
CA ARG A 147 -24.10 -22.56 -6.32
C ARG A 147 -23.23 -21.38 -6.77
N THR A 148 -23.69 -20.67 -7.77
CA THR A 148 -23.01 -19.56 -8.46
C THR A 148 -22.70 -18.41 -7.50
N PHE A 149 -21.46 -18.33 -7.00
CA PHE A 149 -20.87 -17.10 -6.49
C PHE A 149 -19.49 -16.97 -7.13
N SER A 150 -19.42 -16.28 -8.27
CA SER A 150 -18.15 -15.98 -8.93
C SER A 150 -17.44 -14.86 -8.18
N SER A 151 -16.87 -15.15 -7.01
CA SER A 151 -15.81 -14.31 -6.47
C SER A 151 -14.50 -14.80 -7.09
N THR A 152 -14.19 -14.32 -8.29
CA THR A 152 -12.87 -14.52 -8.89
C THR A 152 -11.84 -14.03 -7.88
N PHE A 153 -11.03 -14.94 -7.34
CA PHE A 153 -9.95 -14.60 -6.42
C PHE A 153 -8.91 -13.82 -7.23
N MET A 154 -8.82 -12.52 -6.99
CA MET A 154 -7.99 -11.60 -7.76
C MET A 154 -6.62 -11.45 -7.12
N SER A 155 -5.56 -11.55 -7.92
CA SER A 155 -4.19 -11.22 -7.53
C SER A 155 -4.07 -9.77 -7.03
N CYS A 156 -3.01 -9.45 -6.27
CA CYS A 156 -2.70 -8.07 -5.86
C CYS A 156 -2.72 -7.09 -7.04
N LYS A 157 -2.22 -7.54 -8.20
CA LYS A 157 -2.28 -6.79 -9.46
C LYS A 157 -3.72 -6.54 -9.90
N GLU A 158 -4.53 -7.57 -10.00
CA GLU A 158 -5.93 -7.44 -10.44
C GLU A 158 -6.75 -6.60 -9.48
N GLN A 159 -6.52 -6.74 -8.17
CA GLN A 159 -7.14 -5.92 -7.12
C GLN A 159 -6.73 -4.45 -7.28
N PHE A 160 -5.43 -4.18 -7.42
CA PHE A 160 -4.93 -2.84 -7.70
C PHE A 160 -5.61 -2.28 -8.97
N MET A 161 -5.61 -3.04 -10.07
CA MET A 161 -6.22 -2.63 -11.34
C MET A 161 -7.72 -2.34 -11.21
N ASN A 162 -8.44 -3.10 -10.38
CA ASN A 162 -9.90 -3.02 -10.30
C ASN A 162 -10.42 -1.91 -9.38
N VAL A 163 -9.60 -1.43 -8.45
CA VAL A 163 -10.01 -0.40 -7.48
C VAL A 163 -10.01 1.00 -8.08
N PHE A 164 -9.29 1.23 -9.19
CA PHE A 164 -9.28 2.52 -9.86
C PHE A 164 -10.23 2.54 -11.07
N PRO A 165 -10.92 3.66 -11.31
CA PRO A 165 -11.83 3.81 -12.45
C PRO A 165 -11.09 3.72 -13.79
N SER A 166 -11.81 3.28 -14.83
CA SER A 166 -11.27 2.89 -16.15
C SER A 166 -10.39 3.95 -16.79
N ASN A 167 -10.73 5.22 -16.60
CA ASN A 167 -9.99 6.37 -17.13
C ASN A 167 -8.57 6.53 -16.53
N LEU A 168 -8.35 6.07 -15.29
CA LEU A 168 -7.01 6.00 -14.70
C LEU A 168 -6.21 4.79 -15.21
N ARG A 169 -6.87 3.73 -15.66
CA ARG A 169 -6.23 2.50 -16.19
C ARG A 169 -5.53 2.72 -17.53
N GLU A 170 -5.94 3.74 -18.28
CA GLU A 170 -5.34 4.13 -19.55
C GLU A 170 -4.05 4.96 -19.38
N SER A 171 -3.78 5.46 -18.17
CA SER A 171 -2.54 6.19 -17.88
C SER A 171 -1.32 5.25 -17.97
N VAL A 172 -0.33 5.61 -18.78
CA VAL A 172 0.94 4.88 -18.90
C VAL A 172 1.62 4.71 -17.54
N HIS A 173 1.53 5.73 -16.68
CA HIS A 173 2.06 5.68 -15.32
C HIS A 173 1.35 4.66 -14.43
N TYR A 174 0.04 4.50 -14.63
CA TYR A 174 -0.76 3.52 -13.89
C TYR A 174 -0.44 2.09 -14.32
N GLN A 175 -0.28 1.84 -15.62
CA GLN A 175 0.11 0.53 -16.14
C GLN A 175 1.51 0.13 -15.70
N GLN A 176 2.45 1.09 -15.64
CA GLN A 176 3.79 0.87 -15.08
C GLN A 176 3.72 0.51 -13.59
N LEU A 177 2.92 1.25 -12.80
CA LEU A 177 2.72 0.97 -11.38
C LEU A 177 2.12 -0.42 -11.14
N ALA A 178 1.13 -0.82 -11.93
CA ALA A 178 0.55 -2.16 -11.86
C ALA A 178 1.54 -3.27 -12.24
N GLY A 179 2.55 -2.96 -13.06
CA GLY A 179 3.67 -3.86 -13.36
C GLY A 179 4.54 -4.16 -12.14
N PHE A 180 4.84 -3.14 -11.32
CA PHE A 180 5.65 -3.27 -10.11
C PHE A 180 4.94 -4.00 -8.96
N ILE A 181 3.60 -4.02 -8.95
CA ILE A 181 2.79 -4.69 -7.92
C ILE A 181 2.64 -6.20 -8.21
N ALA A 182 2.98 -6.65 -9.42
CA ALA A 182 2.74 -8.00 -9.91
C ALA A 182 3.96 -8.93 -9.89
N SER A 183 5.14 -8.39 -9.58
CA SER A 183 6.44 -9.07 -9.61
C SER A 183 6.91 -9.49 -8.22
#